data_AF-A0A6I1J6F7-F1
#
_entry.id   AF-A0A6I1J6F7-F1
#
_cell.length_a   1.000
_cell.length_b   1.000
_cell.length_c   1.000
_cell.angle_alpha   90.00
_cell.angle_beta   90.00
_cell.angle_gamma   90.00
#
_symmetry.space_group_name_H-M   'P 1'
#
loop_
_entity.id
_entity.type
_entity.pdbx_description
1 polymer ?
#
loop_
_entity_poly.entity_id
_entity_poly.type
_entity_poly.pdbx_seq_one_letter_code
_entity_poly.pdbx_strand_id
1 'polypeptide(L)'
;MKWVFDKIVGTAALIALSPIFILTAIAVKLDSKGPIFFRQKRYGFNNEMIEVFKFRSMYTDMSDATASKLVSKGDPRVTRVGRFIRKTSIDELPQLFNVVFKGNLSLVGPRPHAAHAKAADKREARHHRLGTDQRLARRDRHLGEDPAPCRARSLLHRELVGALRPLHSRQDAAVSRPAPRERVLTLALPSSRVGGIAGDGSEPLRRAALWLMLVGGAFVFAEPSPYEIGALVAIGVFALTGGLRLRAAHAPLVLILVVYCLGLTTAGIPVLGATKVAPWLAVSWYLALTMIFFAVIATEETEARLSVIIRAWTLAALIAAVCGIAGYFRLFPKAFDLFTLYGRAKGTFNDPNVFGPFLILPMLVAVQAFYRSHAVAMARAGLILAVLLVALLLSFSRGAWIHFALSAAIMTALMFVTARSTAERIRILVVVCAGLLLLAALVGVLLSIDKIADLMKERANFNQSYDNGPMGRFGRHAYGWQMALDLPMGIGPLQFTRFFPEDAHNVYLNSFMAGGWTGGIAYHVLVGLTLAVGLAASLMRTPWQPLTVAVFATFCGLAFEGKIIDTDHWRHFWVLGGLLWGLAIAKRVAAARETS
;
A
#
# COMPACT_ATOMS: atom_id res chain seq x y z
N MET A 1 -16.44 8.07 15.14
CA MET A 1 -15.48 7.57 14.13
C MET A 1 -14.77 8.67 13.34
N LYS A 2 -15.47 9.64 12.73
CA LYS A 2 -14.86 10.72 11.93
C LYS A 2 -13.78 11.53 12.67
N TRP A 3 -14.01 11.86 13.94
CA TRP A 3 -13.02 12.55 14.78
C TRP A 3 -11.70 11.79 14.90
N VAL A 4 -11.75 10.46 15.12
CA VAL A 4 -10.55 9.60 15.22
C VAL A 4 -9.83 9.54 13.87
N PHE A 5 -10.58 9.40 12.76
CA PHE A 5 -10.04 9.45 11.41
C PHE A 5 -9.28 10.77 11.14
N ASP A 6 -9.90 11.90 11.47
CA ASP A 6 -9.31 13.23 11.26
C ASP A 6 -8.00 13.39 12.06
N LYS A 7 -7.93 12.86 13.29
CA LYS A 7 -6.70 12.86 14.09
C LYS A 7 -5.61 11.97 13.49
N ILE A 8 -5.92 10.73 13.12
CA ILE A 8 -4.93 9.77 12.62
C ILE A 8 -4.39 10.24 11.26
N VAL A 9 -5.28 10.50 10.30
CA VAL A 9 -4.89 10.91 8.94
C VAL A 9 -4.25 12.29 8.95
N GLY A 10 -4.76 13.23 9.75
CA GLY A 10 -4.17 14.55 9.91
C GLY A 10 -2.75 14.48 10.49
N THR A 11 -2.52 13.61 11.48
CA THR A 11 -1.19 13.41 12.08
C THR A 11 -0.22 12.82 11.05
N ALA A 12 -0.65 11.81 10.30
CA ALA A 12 0.15 11.23 9.23
C ALA A 12 0.49 12.28 8.15
N ALA A 13 -0.47 13.12 7.76
CA ALA A 13 -0.26 14.21 6.80
C ALA A 13 0.72 15.27 7.33
N LEU A 14 0.64 15.65 8.61
CA LEU A 14 1.60 16.58 9.23
C LEU A 14 3.03 16.02 9.20
N ILE A 15 3.21 14.73 9.49
CA ILE A 15 4.53 14.08 9.44
C ILE A 15 5.05 14.05 7.99
N ALA A 16 4.22 13.58 7.05
CA ALA A 16 4.59 13.45 5.64
C ALA A 16 4.91 14.81 4.99
N LEU A 17 4.16 15.86 5.33
CA LEU A 17 4.33 17.21 4.78
C LEU A 17 5.33 18.06 5.58
N SER A 18 5.88 17.56 6.70
CA SER A 18 6.81 18.32 7.54
C SER A 18 8.00 18.94 6.79
N PRO A 19 8.61 18.32 5.75
CA PRO A 19 9.66 18.98 4.98
C PRO A 19 9.15 20.23 4.24
N ILE A 20 7.94 20.18 3.68
CA ILE A 20 7.31 21.32 2.99
C ILE A 20 6.97 22.43 3.99
N PHE A 21 6.48 22.07 5.18
CA PHE A 21 6.23 23.04 6.26
C PHE A 21 7.51 23.80 6.64
N ILE A 22 8.63 23.08 6.83
CA ILE A 22 9.92 23.68 7.21
C ILE A 22 10.46 24.57 6.10
N LEU A 23 10.48 24.09 4.85
CA LEU A 23 10.96 24.88 3.71
C LEU A 23 10.12 26.14 3.49
N THR A 24 8.80 26.02 3.58
CA THR A 24 7.88 27.16 3.46
C THR A 24 8.07 28.14 4.60
N ALA A 25 8.22 27.66 5.83
CA ALA A 25 8.46 28.48 7.01
C ALA A 25 9.76 29.31 6.87
N ILE A 26 10.84 28.68 6.40
CA ILE A 26 12.11 29.37 6.09
C ILE A 26 11.89 30.40 4.98
N ALA A 27 11.25 30.04 3.87
CA ALA A 27 11.01 30.95 2.75
C ALA A 27 10.18 32.17 3.18
N VAL A 28 9.11 31.99 3.97
CA VAL A 28 8.28 33.07 4.50
C VAL A 28 9.06 33.97 5.47
N LYS A 29 9.99 33.40 6.26
CA LYS A 29 10.81 34.17 7.21
C LYS A 29 11.90 34.99 6.51
N LEU A 30 12.45 34.46 5.42
CA LEU A 30 13.45 35.15 4.59
C LEU A 30 12.83 36.23 3.69
N ASP A 31 11.57 36.08 3.30
CA ASP A 31 10.90 37.02 2.37
C ASP A 31 10.45 38.33 3.03
N SER A 32 10.03 38.31 4.31
CA SER A 32 9.66 39.53 5.06
C SER A 32 9.78 39.38 6.57
N LYS A 33 10.01 40.49 7.31
CA LYS A 33 10.08 40.48 8.78
C LYS A 33 8.73 40.13 9.42
N GLY A 34 8.72 39.40 10.54
CA GLY A 34 7.52 39.04 11.32
C GLY A 34 7.26 37.53 11.52
N PRO A 35 6.06 37.13 11.99
CA PRO A 35 5.72 35.73 12.29
C PRO A 35 5.49 34.88 11.03
N ILE A 36 5.72 33.57 11.15
CA ILE A 36 5.58 32.61 10.05
C ILE A 36 4.10 32.32 9.75
N PHE A 37 3.29 32.22 10.79
CA PHE A 37 1.87 31.92 10.69
C PHE A 37 1.03 33.19 10.82
N PHE A 38 -0.03 33.23 10.03
CA PHE A 38 -1.13 34.19 10.13
C PHE A 38 -2.36 33.46 10.66
N ARG A 39 -3.10 34.10 11.58
CA ARG A 39 -4.32 33.55 12.18
C ARG A 39 -5.52 34.36 11.70
N GLN A 40 -6.54 33.68 11.20
CA GLN A 40 -7.76 34.32 10.71
C GLN A 40 -8.97 33.81 11.51
N LYS A 41 -9.80 34.73 12.04
CA LYS A 41 -11.08 34.36 12.67
C LYS A 41 -12.12 34.00 11.60
N ARG A 42 -12.76 32.85 11.74
CA ARG A 42 -13.82 32.34 10.86
C ARG A 42 -14.94 31.70 11.67
N TYR A 43 -16.13 31.58 11.08
CA TYR A 43 -17.22 30.80 11.66
C TYR A 43 -17.06 29.32 11.31
N GLY A 44 -17.01 28.47 12.34
CA GLY A 44 -16.89 27.02 12.26
C GLY A 44 -18.22 26.31 12.48
N PHE A 45 -18.15 25.09 13.01
CA PHE A 45 -19.33 24.30 13.37
C PHE A 45 -20.20 25.05 14.40
N ASN A 46 -21.54 24.93 14.29
CA ASN A 46 -22.50 25.66 15.13
C ASN A 46 -22.31 27.19 15.20
N ASN A 47 -21.73 27.79 14.15
CA ASN A 47 -21.48 29.22 14.09
C ASN A 47 -20.56 29.75 15.20
N GLU A 48 -19.72 28.87 15.78
CA GLU A 48 -18.70 29.26 16.74
C GLU A 48 -17.52 29.93 16.03
N MET A 49 -16.95 30.96 16.65
CA MET A 49 -15.75 31.61 16.12
C MET A 49 -14.52 30.74 16.38
N ILE A 50 -13.82 30.38 15.31
CA ILE A 50 -12.59 29.61 15.33
C ILE A 50 -11.43 30.40 14.73
N GLU A 51 -10.23 30.23 15.28
CA GLU A 51 -8.99 30.71 14.66
C GLU A 51 -8.46 29.68 13.68
N VAL A 52 -8.27 30.07 12.43
CA VAL A 52 -7.73 29.22 11.36
C VAL A 52 -6.30 29.63 11.06
N PHE A 53 -5.39 28.66 11.07
CA PHE A 53 -3.97 28.87 10.79
C PHE A 53 -3.69 28.85 9.28
N LYS A 54 -2.88 29.80 8.82
CA LYS A 54 -2.32 29.86 7.46
C LYS A 54 -0.86 30.27 7.50
N PHE A 55 -0.10 29.97 6.45
CA PHE A 55 1.19 30.62 6.28
C PHE A 55 0.97 32.09 5.91
N ARG A 56 1.80 32.95 6.47
CA ARG A 56 1.77 34.36 6.13
C ARG A 56 2.16 34.56 4.66
N SER A 57 1.24 35.14 3.89
CA SER A 57 1.42 35.46 2.48
C SER A 57 1.42 36.97 2.19
N MET A 58 1.26 37.81 3.22
CA MET A 58 1.22 39.26 3.13
C MET A 58 2.24 39.92 4.07
N TYR A 59 2.65 41.14 3.75
CA TYR A 59 3.42 41.99 4.65
C TYR A 59 2.60 42.26 5.93
N THR A 60 3.24 42.11 7.10
CA THR A 60 2.54 42.16 8.41
C THR A 60 1.89 43.50 8.70
N ASP A 61 2.60 44.57 8.37
CA ASP A 61 2.20 45.97 8.47
C ASP A 61 1.04 46.34 7.53
N MET A 62 0.84 45.57 6.46
CA MET A 62 -0.25 45.77 5.50
C MET A 62 -1.32 44.66 5.56
N SER A 63 -1.20 43.72 6.50
CA SER A 63 -2.09 42.57 6.60
C SER A 63 -3.38 42.93 7.32
N ASP A 64 -4.51 42.48 6.77
CA ASP A 64 -5.83 42.66 7.39
C ASP A 64 -6.26 41.36 8.08
N ALA A 65 -6.11 41.32 9.41
CA ALA A 65 -6.49 40.19 10.25
C ALA A 65 -8.00 39.87 10.20
N THR A 66 -8.84 40.87 9.88
CA THR A 66 -10.31 40.73 9.82
C THR A 66 -10.82 40.27 8.46
N ALA A 67 -9.96 40.27 7.43
CA ALA A 67 -10.31 39.99 6.04
C ALA A 67 -11.50 40.83 5.53
N SER A 68 -11.55 42.10 5.94
CA SER A 68 -12.54 43.07 5.49
C SER A 68 -12.41 43.41 4.01
N LYS A 69 -11.20 43.29 3.44
CA LYS A 69 -10.91 43.51 2.02
C LYS A 69 -10.46 42.21 1.34
N LEU A 70 -11.24 41.78 0.34
CA LEU A 70 -10.86 40.68 -0.56
C LEU A 70 -9.57 41.01 -1.31
N VAL A 71 -8.75 40.00 -1.57
CA VAL A 71 -7.47 40.16 -2.27
C VAL A 71 -7.72 40.12 -3.77
N SER A 72 -7.29 41.14 -4.49
CA SER A 72 -7.35 41.22 -5.94
C SER A 72 -6.07 40.67 -6.61
N LYS A 73 -6.14 40.45 -7.92
CA LYS A 73 -4.98 40.06 -8.73
C LYS A 73 -3.98 41.23 -8.78
N GLY A 74 -2.74 41.00 -8.36
CA GLY A 74 -1.71 42.05 -8.31
C GLY A 74 -1.70 42.89 -7.02
N ASP A 75 -2.39 42.44 -5.97
CA ASP A 75 -2.47 43.15 -4.69
C ASP A 75 -1.07 43.40 -4.08
N PRO A 76 -0.69 44.67 -3.83
CA PRO A 76 0.65 45.03 -3.35
C PRO A 76 0.94 44.52 -1.93
N ARG A 77 -0.10 44.11 -1.17
CA ARG A 77 0.05 43.55 0.18
C ARG A 77 0.67 42.16 0.18
N VAL A 78 0.65 41.44 -0.96
CA VAL A 78 1.10 40.05 -1.08
C VAL A 78 2.59 39.99 -1.38
N THR A 79 3.34 39.24 -0.58
CA THR A 79 4.80 39.13 -0.74
C THR A 79 5.17 38.29 -1.97
N ARG A 80 6.46 38.25 -2.34
CA ARG A 80 6.92 37.46 -3.49
C ARG A 80 6.74 35.95 -3.26
N VAL A 81 7.15 35.45 -2.09
CA VAL A 81 6.87 34.06 -1.68
C VAL A 81 5.37 33.86 -1.48
N GLY A 82 4.68 34.86 -0.91
CA GLY A 82 3.23 34.89 -0.73
C GLY A 82 2.43 34.60 -2.00
N ARG A 83 2.83 35.19 -3.14
CA ARG A 83 2.22 34.92 -4.45
C ARG A 83 2.36 33.45 -4.87
N PHE A 84 3.54 32.86 -4.65
CA PHE A 84 3.79 31.46 -4.98
C PHE A 84 2.94 30.51 -4.12
N ILE A 85 3.01 30.66 -2.79
CA ILE A 85 2.33 29.74 -1.85
C ILE A 85 0.81 29.80 -1.96
N ARG A 86 0.25 30.95 -2.39
CA ARG A 86 -1.19 31.09 -2.66
C ARG A 86 -1.60 30.43 -3.98
N LYS A 87 -0.75 30.51 -5.01
CA LYS A 87 -1.00 29.86 -6.31
C LYS A 87 -1.02 28.34 -6.19
N THR A 88 -0.22 27.80 -5.27
CA THR A 88 -0.11 26.36 -5.01
C THR A 88 -0.94 25.88 -3.82
N SER A 89 -1.71 26.78 -3.17
CA SER A 89 -2.48 26.52 -1.94
C SER A 89 -1.67 25.98 -0.76
N ILE A 90 -0.34 26.13 -0.81
CA ILE A 90 0.57 25.80 0.28
C ILE A 90 0.27 26.67 1.51
N ASP A 91 -0.24 27.89 1.30
CA ASP A 91 -0.58 28.81 2.39
C ASP A 91 -1.67 28.27 3.33
N GLU A 92 -2.49 27.33 2.87
CA GLU A 92 -3.56 26.72 3.65
C GLU A 92 -3.14 25.47 4.44
N LEU A 93 -1.93 24.92 4.20
CA LEU A 93 -1.47 23.71 4.89
C LEU A 93 -1.50 23.79 6.43
N PRO A 94 -1.18 24.93 7.08
CA PRO A 94 -1.26 25.04 8.54
C PRO A 94 -2.64 24.80 9.14
N GLN A 95 -3.71 24.75 8.34
CA GLN A 95 -5.04 24.29 8.78
C GLN A 95 -5.01 22.84 9.30
N LEU A 96 -4.02 22.02 8.93
CA LEU A 96 -3.83 20.70 9.54
C LEU A 96 -3.58 20.79 11.05
N PHE A 97 -3.00 21.88 11.56
CA PHE A 97 -2.87 22.10 13.00
C PHE A 97 -4.23 22.26 13.67
N ASN A 98 -5.18 22.90 12.99
CA ASN A 98 -6.56 23.02 13.47
C ASN A 98 -7.25 21.66 13.58
N VAL A 99 -7.05 20.78 12.59
CA VAL A 99 -7.60 19.42 12.59
C VAL A 99 -6.98 18.59 13.73
N VAL A 100 -5.65 18.51 13.77
CA VAL A 100 -4.92 17.57 14.63
C VAL A 100 -4.82 18.02 16.08
N PHE A 101 -4.55 19.29 16.34
CA PHE A 101 -4.31 19.77 17.72
C PHE A 101 -5.53 20.46 18.31
N LYS A 102 -6.24 21.30 17.55
CA LYS A 102 -7.41 22.04 18.07
C LYS A 102 -8.73 21.26 17.93
N GLY A 103 -8.85 20.37 16.95
CA GLY A 103 -10.07 19.62 16.68
C GLY A 103 -11.25 20.48 16.20
N ASN A 104 -10.99 21.73 15.80
CA ASN A 104 -12.02 22.70 15.41
C ASN A 104 -12.25 22.78 13.89
N LEU A 105 -11.52 21.98 13.11
CA LEU A 105 -11.73 21.73 11.69
C LEU A 105 -11.68 20.22 11.41
N SER A 106 -12.31 19.78 10.31
CA SER A 106 -12.26 18.41 9.80
C SER A 106 -11.49 18.35 8.48
N LEU A 107 -10.87 17.22 8.15
CA LEU A 107 -10.19 17.04 6.85
C LEU A 107 -11.16 17.14 5.66
N VAL A 108 -12.40 16.72 5.88
CA VAL A 108 -13.49 16.76 4.89
C VAL A 108 -14.69 17.45 5.53
N GLY A 109 -14.98 18.67 5.10
CA GLY A 109 -16.10 19.47 5.62
C GLY A 109 -16.31 20.76 4.83
N PRO A 110 -17.41 21.49 5.09
CA PRO A 110 -17.69 22.77 4.45
C PRO A 110 -16.60 23.80 4.79
N ARG A 111 -16.23 24.64 3.82
CA ARG A 111 -15.18 25.65 4.00
C ARG A 111 -15.66 26.72 4.98
N PRO A 112 -14.92 27.02 6.06
CA PRO A 112 -15.35 28.00 7.06
C PRO A 112 -15.45 29.41 6.46
N HIS A 113 -16.53 30.13 6.75
CA HIS A 113 -16.79 31.46 6.19
C HIS A 113 -16.01 32.56 6.94
N ALA A 114 -15.55 33.58 6.21
CA ALA A 114 -14.86 34.73 6.81
C ALA A 114 -15.86 35.60 7.59
N ALA A 115 -15.49 36.05 8.80
CA ALA A 115 -16.41 36.71 9.73
C ALA A 115 -16.99 38.05 9.22
N HIS A 116 -16.32 38.74 8.28
CA HIS A 116 -16.69 40.10 7.87
C HIS A 116 -16.69 40.37 6.36
N ALA A 117 -16.79 39.34 5.51
CA ALA A 117 -16.95 39.56 4.07
C ALA A 117 -18.32 40.22 3.80
N LYS A 118 -18.36 41.56 3.70
CA LYS A 118 -19.51 42.29 3.17
C LYS A 118 -19.66 41.86 1.71
N ALA A 119 -20.60 40.96 1.44
CA ALA A 119 -21.09 40.73 0.09
C ALA A 119 -21.68 42.05 -0.40
N ALA A 120 -21.02 42.68 -1.36
CA ALA A 120 -21.64 43.69 -2.19
C ALA A 120 -22.68 42.98 -3.08
N ASP A 121 -23.85 42.65 -2.53
CA ASP A 121 -25.16 42.92 -3.12
C ASP A 121 -26.28 42.31 -2.27
N LYS A 122 -27.30 43.11 -1.97
CA LYS A 122 -28.41 42.76 -1.06
C LYS A 122 -29.48 41.84 -1.66
N ARG A 123 -29.20 41.11 -2.74
CA ARG A 123 -30.18 40.24 -3.43
C ARG A 123 -29.99 38.73 -3.24
N GLU A 124 -28.82 38.25 -2.79
CA GLU A 124 -28.57 36.80 -2.64
C GLU A 124 -28.84 36.24 -1.23
N ALA A 125 -29.10 37.10 -0.24
CA ALA A 125 -29.26 36.67 1.16
C ALA A 125 -30.55 35.86 1.46
N ARG A 126 -31.43 35.63 0.48
CA ARG A 126 -32.63 34.78 0.65
C ARG A 126 -32.45 33.31 0.25
N HIS A 127 -31.34 32.93 -0.39
CA HIS A 127 -31.21 31.59 -0.99
C HIS A 127 -30.57 30.51 -0.12
N HIS A 128 -30.11 30.82 1.09
CA HIS A 128 -29.36 29.86 1.94
C HIS A 128 -30.00 29.48 3.28
N ARG A 129 -31.35 29.50 3.35
CA ARG A 129 -32.11 29.11 4.55
C ARG A 129 -32.88 27.79 4.44
N LEU A 130 -32.47 26.84 3.60
CA LEU A 130 -33.20 25.58 3.46
C LEU A 130 -32.25 24.37 3.50
N GLY A 131 -32.58 23.44 4.41
CA GLY A 131 -31.88 22.19 4.67
C GLY A 131 -32.04 21.15 3.56
N THR A 132 -31.48 19.98 3.83
CA THR A 132 -30.93 19.03 2.86
C THR A 132 -31.92 18.19 2.03
N ASP A 133 -33.24 18.43 2.10
CA ASP A 133 -34.23 17.45 1.59
C ASP A 133 -35.00 17.79 0.29
N GLN A 134 -34.59 18.79 -0.50
CA GLN A 134 -35.29 19.07 -1.78
C GLN A 134 -34.39 19.35 -3.00
N ARG A 135 -33.24 18.66 -3.11
CA ARG A 135 -32.41 18.69 -4.34
C ARG A 135 -32.81 17.69 -5.43
N LEU A 136 -33.97 17.04 -5.31
CA LEU A 136 -34.50 16.09 -6.29
C LEU A 136 -35.56 16.65 -7.24
N ALA A 137 -35.93 17.94 -7.14
CA ALA A 137 -36.90 18.55 -8.04
C ALA A 137 -36.37 19.85 -8.66
N ARG A 138 -35.41 19.75 -9.59
CA ARG A 138 -35.10 20.78 -10.61
C ARG A 138 -34.12 20.30 -11.68
N ARG A 139 -34.14 19.01 -11.98
CA ARG A 139 -33.54 18.47 -13.20
C ARG A 139 -34.66 18.48 -14.23
N ASP A 140 -34.67 19.54 -15.03
CA ASP A 140 -35.41 19.74 -16.30
C ASP A 140 -35.97 21.15 -16.40
N ARG A 141 -35.12 22.06 -16.90
CA ARG A 141 -35.50 22.99 -17.97
C ARG A 141 -34.31 23.84 -18.44
N HIS A 142 -34.15 23.84 -19.76
CA HIS A 142 -33.40 24.72 -20.65
C HIS A 142 -32.01 24.26 -21.15
N LEU A 143 -32.11 23.77 -22.39
CA LEU A 143 -31.15 23.61 -23.48
C LEU A 143 -30.66 24.97 -24.04
N GLY A 144 -29.46 24.95 -24.64
CA GLY A 144 -28.91 25.94 -25.60
C GLY A 144 -28.24 27.16 -24.95
N GLU A 145 -27.07 27.66 -25.35
CA GLU A 145 -26.27 27.50 -26.57
C GLU A 145 -24.77 27.67 -26.25
N ASP A 146 -23.92 27.03 -27.07
CA ASP A 146 -22.48 27.24 -27.18
C ASP A 146 -22.21 28.36 -28.21
N PRO A 147 -21.11 29.14 -28.10
CA PRO A 147 -20.12 28.96 -29.14
C PRO A 147 -18.66 28.99 -28.62
N ALA A 148 -17.91 27.95 -29.00
CA ALA A 148 -16.46 27.94 -29.14
C ALA A 148 -16.03 28.64 -30.46
N PRO A 149 -14.74 28.63 -30.91
CA PRO A 149 -13.46 28.38 -30.23
C PRO A 149 -12.37 29.42 -30.59
N CYS A 150 -11.27 29.47 -29.82
CA CYS A 150 -9.98 29.98 -30.36
C CYS A 150 -8.81 29.07 -29.96
N ARG A 151 -8.24 28.41 -30.97
CA ARG A 151 -6.89 27.82 -31.03
C ARG A 151 -5.86 28.99 -31.06
N ALA A 152 -4.54 28.89 -30.88
CA ALA A 152 -3.57 27.80 -30.95
C ALA A 152 -2.21 28.24 -30.29
N ARG A 153 -1.45 27.24 -29.87
CA ARG A 153 0.02 27.02 -29.95
C ARG A 153 1.08 28.16 -29.87
N SER A 154 2.02 27.89 -28.94
CA SER A 154 3.51 27.88 -28.99
C SER A 154 4.31 29.03 -29.60
N LEU A 155 5.23 29.55 -28.79
CA LEU A 155 6.53 30.04 -29.24
C LEU A 155 7.67 29.36 -28.49
N LEU A 156 8.68 29.06 -29.29
CA LEU A 156 9.85 28.22 -29.14
C LEU A 156 11.03 29.02 -28.54
N HIS A 157 11.87 28.30 -27.80
CA HIS A 157 13.34 28.22 -27.99
C HIS A 157 14.28 29.38 -27.65
N ARG A 158 15.46 28.95 -27.18
CA ARG A 158 16.79 29.58 -27.19
C ARG A 158 16.97 30.87 -26.38
N GLU A 159 17.69 30.73 -25.27
CA GLU A 159 19.03 31.31 -25.05
C GLU A 159 19.50 30.85 -23.65
N LEU A 160 20.82 30.73 -23.45
CA LEU A 160 21.56 30.28 -22.25
C LEU A 160 21.96 28.81 -22.16
N VAL A 161 22.65 28.37 -23.20
CA VAL A 161 23.99 27.76 -22.99
C VAL A 161 24.98 28.91 -22.75
N GLY A 162 25.78 28.83 -21.69
CA GLY A 162 27.04 29.57 -21.58
C GLY A 162 27.09 30.71 -20.57
N ALA A 163 27.41 30.40 -19.32
CA ALA A 163 28.41 31.13 -18.53
C ALA A 163 28.74 30.38 -17.22
N LEU A 164 29.79 29.57 -17.30
CA LEU A 164 30.89 29.50 -16.34
C LEU A 164 30.61 29.06 -14.88
N ARG A 165 30.93 27.77 -14.62
CA ARG A 165 31.93 27.45 -13.58
C ARG A 165 33.26 28.16 -13.93
N PRO A 166 34.13 28.52 -12.97
CA PRO A 166 34.53 27.65 -11.86
C PRO A 166 34.71 28.39 -10.53
N LEU A 167 34.83 27.64 -9.43
CA LEU A 167 35.92 27.83 -8.47
C LEU A 167 36.04 26.54 -7.66
N HIS A 168 37.09 25.79 -7.96
CA HIS A 168 37.64 24.78 -7.07
C HIS A 168 38.48 25.49 -6.01
N SER A 169 38.40 25.03 -4.76
CA SER A 169 39.57 24.89 -3.91
C SER A 169 39.42 23.63 -3.08
N ARG A 170 40.22 22.62 -3.46
CA ARG A 170 40.70 21.51 -2.62
C ARG A 170 41.50 22.10 -1.44
N GLN A 171 41.49 21.54 -0.24
CA GLN A 171 42.33 20.46 0.34
C GLN A 171 42.12 20.59 1.89
N ASP A 172 42.17 19.63 2.80
CA ASP A 172 42.86 18.34 2.96
C ASP A 172 42.15 17.50 4.06
N ALA A 173 42.02 16.17 3.90
CA ALA A 173 42.74 15.09 4.63
C ALA A 173 42.33 14.93 6.12
N ALA A 174 42.12 13.76 6.73
CA ALA A 174 42.32 12.33 6.45
C ALA A 174 41.39 11.52 7.38
N VAL A 175 41.18 10.22 7.12
CA VAL A 175 41.18 9.09 8.10
C VAL A 175 40.48 7.83 7.54
N SER A 176 41.19 6.72 7.72
CA SER A 176 40.86 5.28 7.71
C SER A 176 40.36 4.56 6.44
N ARG A 177 41.25 3.67 5.94
CA ARG A 177 41.01 2.65 4.92
C ARG A 177 40.13 1.52 5.46
N PRO A 178 39.20 0.94 4.66
CA PRO A 178 38.74 -0.43 4.87
C PRO A 178 39.50 -1.42 3.97
N ALA A 179 39.74 -2.61 4.51
CA ALA A 179 40.42 -3.77 3.94
C ALA A 179 39.70 -4.37 2.70
N PRO A 180 40.31 -5.31 1.95
CA PRO A 180 40.10 -5.47 0.53
C PRO A 180 38.78 -6.15 0.15
N ARG A 181 38.25 -5.68 -0.98
CA ARG A 181 37.03 -6.13 -1.67
C ARG A 181 37.19 -7.56 -2.19
N GLU A 182 36.35 -8.47 -1.73
CA GLU A 182 36.07 -9.72 -2.43
C GLU A 182 34.89 -9.57 -3.39
N ARG A 183 34.97 -10.36 -4.47
CA ARG A 183 34.20 -10.29 -5.71
C ARG A 183 32.70 -10.50 -5.47
N VAL A 184 31.87 -9.56 -5.91
CA VAL A 184 30.44 -9.78 -6.10
C VAL A 184 30.09 -9.39 -7.53
N LEU A 185 30.05 -10.40 -8.40
CA LEU A 185 29.53 -10.35 -9.76
C LEU A 185 28.69 -11.62 -9.96
N THR A 186 27.59 -11.46 -10.69
CA THR A 186 26.46 -12.39 -10.94
C THR A 186 25.40 -12.46 -9.83
N LEU A 187 24.14 -12.65 -10.25
CA LEU A 187 22.92 -12.67 -9.43
C LEU A 187 22.88 -13.93 -8.54
N ALA A 188 23.93 -14.12 -7.74
CA ALA A 188 24.14 -15.21 -6.83
C ALA A 188 24.30 -14.61 -5.42
N LEU A 189 23.25 -14.74 -4.61
CA LEU A 189 23.34 -14.72 -3.16
C LEU A 189 24.46 -15.67 -2.72
N PRO A 190 25.26 -15.31 -1.70
CA PRO A 190 26.42 -16.08 -1.31
C PRO A 190 26.02 -17.51 -0.95
N SER A 191 26.63 -18.50 -1.60
CA SER A 191 26.85 -19.78 -0.92
C SER A 191 27.99 -19.52 0.05
N SER A 192 27.68 -19.33 1.33
CA SER A 192 28.69 -19.45 2.36
C SER A 192 29.20 -20.89 2.30
N ARG A 193 30.43 -21.10 1.81
CA ARG A 193 31.20 -22.26 2.23
C ARG A 193 31.60 -21.98 3.68
N VAL A 194 30.68 -22.28 4.59
CA VAL A 194 31.05 -22.51 5.98
C VAL A 194 31.84 -23.82 5.97
N GLY A 195 33.10 -23.76 6.40
CA GLY A 195 33.90 -24.95 6.59
C GLY A 195 33.25 -25.87 7.62
N GLY A 196 33.17 -27.16 7.26
CA GLY A 196 33.27 -28.27 8.20
C GLY A 196 32.15 -28.42 9.24
N ILE A 197 30.91 -28.67 8.80
CA ILE A 197 30.00 -29.59 9.51
C ILE A 197 29.33 -30.40 8.40
N ALA A 198 29.25 -31.73 8.54
CA ALA A 198 28.59 -32.60 7.57
C ALA A 198 27.22 -31.99 7.19
N GLY A 199 27.13 -31.44 5.97
CA GLY A 199 25.93 -30.74 5.54
C GLY A 199 24.77 -31.72 5.52
N ASP A 200 23.63 -31.33 6.07
CA ASP A 200 22.40 -32.11 5.96
C ASP A 200 22.14 -32.40 4.48
N GLY A 201 22.42 -33.65 4.06
CA GLY A 201 22.35 -34.09 2.67
C GLY A 201 20.95 -33.91 2.06
N SER A 202 19.93 -33.71 2.89
CA SER A 202 18.55 -33.48 2.48
C SER A 202 18.20 -32.01 2.19
N GLU A 203 19.03 -31.04 2.59
CA GLU A 203 18.71 -29.61 2.40
C GLU A 203 18.61 -29.17 0.92
N PRO A 204 19.40 -29.69 -0.04
CA PRO A 204 19.17 -29.46 -1.45
C PRO A 204 17.78 -29.94 -1.92
N LEU A 205 17.35 -31.13 -1.45
CA LEU A 205 16.04 -31.70 -1.77
C LEU A 205 14.91 -30.83 -1.20
N ARG A 206 15.02 -30.39 0.06
CA ARG A 206 14.06 -29.46 0.69
C ARG A 206 13.94 -28.16 -0.08
N ARG A 207 15.07 -27.55 -0.47
CA ARG A 207 15.08 -26.31 -1.28
C ARG A 207 14.49 -26.51 -2.67
N ALA A 208 14.73 -27.65 -3.32
CA ALA A 208 14.12 -27.99 -4.60
C ALA A 208 12.59 -28.15 -4.47
N ALA A 209 12.12 -28.85 -3.44
CA ALA A 209 10.68 -28.99 -3.19
C ALA A 209 10.00 -27.63 -2.93
N LEU A 210 10.64 -26.77 -2.12
CA LEU A 210 10.17 -25.41 -1.86
C LEU A 210 10.15 -24.53 -3.13
N TRP A 211 11.17 -24.67 -3.98
CA TRP A 211 11.23 -23.97 -5.26
C TRP A 211 10.10 -24.39 -6.19
N LEU A 212 9.88 -25.69 -6.36
CA LEU A 212 8.80 -26.23 -7.21
C LEU A 212 7.42 -25.81 -6.71
N MET A 213 7.19 -25.86 -5.40
CA MET A 213 5.96 -25.36 -4.78
C MET A 213 5.67 -23.91 -5.17
N LEU A 214 6.65 -23.01 -5.00
CA LEU A 214 6.46 -21.58 -5.23
C LEU A 214 6.37 -21.22 -6.72
N VAL A 215 7.13 -21.90 -7.59
CA VAL A 215 6.98 -21.75 -9.05
C VAL A 215 5.62 -22.26 -9.52
N GLY A 216 5.11 -23.34 -8.91
CA GLY A 216 3.74 -23.83 -9.12
C GLY A 216 2.68 -22.78 -8.82
N GLY A 217 2.96 -21.84 -7.90
CA GLY A 217 2.13 -20.67 -7.62
C GLY A 217 1.94 -19.71 -8.80
N ALA A 218 2.68 -19.88 -9.90
CA ALA A 218 2.41 -19.17 -11.13
C ALA A 218 1.08 -19.58 -11.76
N PHE A 219 0.58 -20.81 -11.55
CA PHE A 219 -0.57 -21.34 -12.29
C PHE A 219 -1.77 -21.56 -11.37
N VAL A 220 -2.78 -20.70 -11.48
CA VAL A 220 -3.99 -20.72 -10.63
C VAL A 220 -5.24 -20.66 -11.52
N PHE A 221 -5.37 -21.62 -12.43
CA PHE A 221 -6.55 -21.78 -13.31
C PHE A 221 -7.58 -22.79 -12.78
N ALA A 222 -7.12 -23.75 -11.97
CA ALA A 222 -7.94 -24.83 -11.43
C ALA A 222 -7.54 -25.09 -9.98
N GLU A 223 -8.45 -25.68 -9.22
CA GLU A 223 -8.25 -26.09 -7.83
C GLU A 223 -8.46 -27.62 -7.74
N PRO A 224 -7.51 -28.40 -7.20
CA PRO A 224 -6.20 -27.97 -6.69
C PRO A 224 -5.25 -27.51 -7.82
N SER A 225 -4.52 -26.43 -7.55
CA SER A 225 -3.49 -25.90 -8.45
C SER A 225 -2.16 -26.63 -8.26
N PRO A 226 -1.19 -26.48 -9.18
CA PRO A 226 0.17 -27.00 -9.00
C PRO A 226 0.83 -26.55 -7.68
N TYR A 227 0.44 -25.39 -7.14
CA TYR A 227 0.90 -24.95 -5.82
C TYR A 227 0.42 -25.86 -4.69
N GLU A 228 -0.84 -26.31 -4.69
CA GLU A 228 -1.36 -27.21 -3.64
C GLU A 228 -0.62 -28.53 -3.63
N ILE A 229 -0.41 -29.11 -4.82
CA ILE A 229 0.32 -30.37 -4.99
C ILE A 229 1.77 -30.18 -4.52
N GLY A 230 2.42 -29.10 -4.97
CA GLY A 230 3.78 -28.76 -4.56
C GLY A 230 3.89 -28.51 -3.05
N ALA A 231 2.87 -27.93 -2.41
CA ALA A 231 2.84 -27.69 -0.97
C ALA A 231 2.79 -28.99 -0.18
N LEU A 232 1.94 -29.94 -0.58
CA LEU A 232 1.87 -31.26 0.04
C LEU A 232 3.20 -32.01 -0.09
N VAL A 233 3.81 -31.97 -1.28
CA VAL A 233 5.14 -32.56 -1.51
C VAL A 233 6.21 -31.87 -0.65
N ALA A 234 6.23 -30.53 -0.60
CA ALA A 234 7.21 -29.79 0.19
C ALA A 234 7.05 -30.08 1.69
N ILE A 235 5.83 -30.04 2.22
CA ILE A 235 5.55 -30.38 3.62
C ILE A 235 6.01 -31.82 3.91
N GLY A 236 5.67 -32.79 3.04
CA GLY A 236 6.08 -34.18 3.17
C GLY A 236 7.61 -34.36 3.15
N VAL A 237 8.30 -33.72 2.21
CA VAL A 237 9.77 -33.74 2.11
C VAL A 237 10.40 -33.18 3.39
N PHE A 238 9.94 -32.03 3.86
CA PHE A 238 10.46 -31.44 5.09
C PHE A 238 10.15 -32.30 6.32
N ALA A 239 8.98 -32.93 6.40
CA ALA A 239 8.62 -33.82 7.50
C ALA A 239 9.51 -35.08 7.52
N LEU A 240 9.59 -35.79 6.38
CA LEU A 240 10.33 -37.06 6.25
C LEU A 240 11.84 -36.91 6.42
N THR A 241 12.38 -35.73 6.11
CA THR A 241 13.81 -35.46 6.24
C THR A 241 14.19 -34.80 7.56
N GLY A 242 13.23 -34.56 8.47
CA GLY A 242 13.51 -33.91 9.76
C GLY A 242 13.73 -32.38 9.68
N GLY A 243 13.27 -31.74 8.61
CA GLY A 243 13.37 -30.30 8.38
C GLY A 243 12.29 -29.46 9.08
N LEU A 244 11.27 -30.07 9.68
CA LEU A 244 10.23 -29.40 10.46
C LEU A 244 10.56 -29.45 11.96
N ARG A 245 11.08 -28.34 12.49
CA ARG A 245 11.43 -28.19 13.91
C ARG A 245 10.53 -27.17 14.58
N LEU A 246 9.41 -27.66 15.13
CA LEU A 246 8.50 -26.81 15.89
C LEU A 246 9.14 -26.46 17.25
N ARG A 247 9.12 -25.18 17.59
CA ARG A 247 9.67 -24.62 18.84
C ARG A 247 8.54 -23.98 19.65
N ALA A 248 8.69 -23.87 20.96
CA ALA A 248 7.72 -23.18 21.83
C ALA A 248 7.40 -21.74 21.36
N ALA A 249 8.36 -21.06 20.74
CA ALA A 249 8.15 -19.73 20.16
C ALA A 249 7.10 -19.68 19.03
N HIS A 250 6.75 -20.80 18.41
CA HIS A 250 5.69 -20.90 17.40
C HIS A 250 4.30 -21.09 18.01
N ALA A 251 4.21 -21.47 19.29
CA ALA A 251 2.95 -21.82 19.93
C ALA A 251 1.88 -20.71 19.85
N PRO A 252 2.20 -19.40 20.02
CA PRO A 252 1.19 -18.36 19.89
C PRO A 252 0.52 -18.33 18.51
N LEU A 253 1.31 -18.47 17.43
CA LEU A 253 0.79 -18.52 16.07
C LEU A 253 -0.10 -19.75 15.88
N VAL A 254 0.40 -20.93 16.26
CA VAL A 254 -0.34 -22.19 16.11
C VAL A 254 -1.67 -22.14 16.86
N LEU A 255 -1.67 -21.64 18.10
CA LEU A 255 -2.88 -21.53 18.92
C LEU A 255 -3.92 -20.63 18.26
N ILE A 256 -3.53 -19.43 17.81
CA ILE A 256 -4.46 -18.49 17.17
C ILE A 256 -5.05 -19.09 15.90
N LEU A 257 -4.24 -19.77 15.08
CA LEU A 257 -4.69 -20.41 13.86
C LEU A 257 -5.66 -21.56 14.11
N VAL A 258 -5.38 -22.39 15.14
CA VAL A 258 -6.29 -23.47 15.54
C VAL A 258 -7.60 -22.89 16.05
N VAL A 259 -7.59 -21.86 16.90
CA VAL A 259 -8.82 -21.20 17.39
C VAL A 259 -9.60 -20.60 16.22
N TYR A 260 -8.94 -19.94 15.27
CA TYR A 260 -9.57 -19.41 14.07
C TYR A 260 -10.26 -20.51 13.25
N CYS A 261 -9.56 -21.59 12.94
CA CYS A 261 -10.11 -22.68 12.12
C CYS A 261 -11.22 -23.45 12.86
N LEU A 262 -11.12 -23.61 14.18
CA LEU A 262 -12.19 -24.18 15.00
C LEU A 262 -13.42 -23.27 14.98
N GLY A 263 -13.27 -21.94 15.09
CA GLY A 263 -14.38 -21.00 14.97
C GLY A 263 -15.09 -21.07 13.62
N LEU A 264 -14.33 -21.15 12.52
CA LEU A 264 -14.90 -21.38 11.18
C LEU A 264 -15.64 -22.72 11.09
N THR A 265 -15.04 -23.78 11.64
CA THR A 265 -15.61 -25.12 11.58
C THR A 265 -16.91 -25.20 12.37
N THR A 266 -16.95 -24.67 13.60
CA THR A 266 -18.14 -24.70 14.45
C THR A 266 -19.29 -23.89 13.87
N ALA A 267 -19.01 -22.67 13.37
CA ALA A 267 -20.00 -21.85 12.67
C ALA A 267 -20.46 -22.49 11.34
N GLY A 268 -19.61 -23.31 10.72
CA GLY A 268 -19.91 -24.03 9.48
C GLY A 268 -20.80 -25.26 9.66
N ILE A 269 -20.83 -25.90 10.86
CA ILE A 269 -21.59 -27.16 11.10
C ILE A 269 -23.05 -27.08 10.62
N PRO A 270 -23.84 -26.03 10.97
CA PRO A 270 -25.24 -25.97 10.56
C PRO A 270 -25.46 -25.87 9.05
N VAL A 271 -24.42 -25.51 8.29
CA VAL A 271 -24.49 -25.27 6.85
C VAL A 271 -23.59 -26.20 6.03
N LEU A 272 -23.05 -27.27 6.65
CA LEU A 272 -22.21 -28.25 5.98
C LEU A 272 -22.88 -28.96 4.80
N GLY A 273 -24.21 -29.06 4.80
CA GLY A 273 -24.98 -29.62 3.68
C GLY A 273 -24.90 -28.78 2.39
N ALA A 274 -24.41 -27.53 2.45
CA ALA A 274 -24.19 -26.72 1.27
C ALA A 274 -22.90 -27.15 0.53
N THR A 275 -23.01 -27.35 -0.79
CA THR A 275 -21.99 -28.00 -1.63
C THR A 275 -20.57 -27.40 -1.56
N LYS A 276 -20.45 -26.10 -1.26
CA LYS A 276 -19.16 -25.38 -1.23
C LYS A 276 -18.56 -25.19 0.16
N VAL A 277 -19.31 -25.44 1.24
CA VAL A 277 -18.85 -25.12 2.61
C VAL A 277 -17.74 -26.06 3.06
N ALA A 278 -17.90 -27.37 2.90
CA ALA A 278 -16.88 -28.33 3.32
C ALA A 278 -15.53 -28.14 2.59
N PRO A 279 -15.49 -27.98 1.24
CA PRO A 279 -14.25 -27.62 0.55
C PRO A 279 -13.63 -26.30 1.04
N TRP A 280 -14.44 -25.27 1.28
CA TRP A 280 -13.97 -23.97 1.76
C TRP A 280 -13.32 -24.08 3.15
N LEU A 281 -13.91 -24.87 4.06
CA LEU A 281 -13.32 -25.14 5.38
C LEU A 281 -12.02 -25.94 5.28
N ALA A 282 -11.95 -26.93 4.38
CA ALA A 282 -10.73 -27.69 4.13
C ALA A 282 -9.59 -26.79 3.61
N VAL A 283 -9.90 -25.88 2.69
CA VAL A 283 -8.95 -24.87 2.21
C VAL A 283 -8.49 -23.96 3.35
N SER A 284 -9.40 -23.51 4.23
CA SER A 284 -9.04 -22.68 5.39
C SER A 284 -8.03 -23.37 6.32
N TRP A 285 -8.24 -24.65 6.64
CA TRP A 285 -7.28 -25.45 7.42
C TRP A 285 -5.95 -25.63 6.69
N TYR A 286 -5.97 -25.92 5.39
CA TYR A 286 -4.77 -26.03 4.57
C TYR A 286 -3.94 -24.73 4.54
N LEU A 287 -4.60 -23.58 4.44
CA LEU A 287 -3.94 -22.27 4.44
C LEU A 287 -3.33 -21.94 5.81
N ALA A 288 -4.02 -22.28 6.90
CA ALA A 288 -3.46 -22.18 8.25
C ALA A 288 -2.21 -23.06 8.42
N LEU A 289 -2.25 -24.32 7.96
CA LEU A 289 -1.10 -25.22 7.95
C LEU A 289 0.06 -24.66 7.10
N THR A 290 -0.25 -24.02 5.98
CA THR A 290 0.76 -23.36 5.13
C THR A 290 1.46 -22.22 5.86
N MET A 291 0.73 -21.40 6.63
CA MET A 291 1.33 -20.34 7.44
C MET A 291 2.25 -20.90 8.53
N ILE A 292 1.85 -21.98 9.20
CA ILE A 292 2.69 -22.68 10.19
C ILE A 292 3.95 -23.23 9.52
N PHE A 293 3.80 -23.88 8.36
CA PHE A 293 4.92 -24.42 7.58
C PHE A 293 5.96 -23.34 7.28
N PHE A 294 5.54 -22.20 6.71
CA PHE A 294 6.47 -21.09 6.42
C PHE A 294 7.10 -20.47 7.67
N ALA A 295 6.38 -20.40 8.79
CA ALA A 295 6.93 -19.93 10.05
C ALA A 295 8.03 -20.87 10.59
N VAL A 296 7.81 -22.19 10.49
CA VAL A 296 8.79 -23.19 10.94
C VAL A 296 10.02 -23.18 10.05
N ILE A 297 9.87 -23.26 8.72
CA ILE A 297 11.02 -23.42 7.82
C ILE A 297 11.87 -22.16 7.75
N ALA A 298 11.31 -20.97 7.97
CA ALA A 298 12.06 -19.72 7.94
C ALA A 298 12.93 -19.50 9.19
N THR A 299 12.76 -20.31 10.24
CA THR A 299 13.52 -20.23 11.50
C THR A 299 14.93 -20.81 11.37
N GLU A 300 15.16 -21.75 10.45
CA GLU A 300 16.45 -22.41 10.21
C GLU A 300 16.89 -22.21 8.77
N GLU A 301 18.21 -22.18 8.51
CA GLU A 301 18.76 -21.88 7.19
C GLU A 301 18.13 -20.61 6.57
N THR A 302 17.83 -19.62 7.41
CA THR A 302 16.92 -18.51 7.12
C THR A 302 17.31 -17.76 5.85
N GLU A 303 18.58 -17.39 5.69
CA GLU A 303 19.05 -16.66 4.52
C GLU A 303 18.95 -17.50 3.24
N ALA A 304 19.36 -18.76 3.30
CA ALA A 304 19.35 -19.68 2.17
C ALA A 304 17.92 -20.02 1.71
N ARG A 305 16.99 -20.27 2.65
CA ARG A 305 15.59 -20.58 2.33
C ARG A 305 14.84 -19.34 1.87
N LEU A 306 15.03 -18.19 2.52
CA LEU A 306 14.41 -16.94 2.08
C LEU A 306 14.86 -16.53 0.67
N SER A 307 16.15 -16.72 0.37
CA SER A 307 16.72 -16.58 -0.99
C SER A 307 15.97 -17.42 -2.02
N VAL A 308 15.78 -18.71 -1.75
CA VAL A 308 15.04 -19.65 -2.61
C VAL A 308 13.60 -19.19 -2.79
N ILE A 309 12.94 -18.81 -1.70
CA ILE A 309 11.54 -18.36 -1.71
C ILE A 309 11.35 -17.13 -2.60
N ILE A 310 12.14 -16.10 -2.38
CA ILE A 310 12.01 -14.83 -3.10
C ILE A 310 12.29 -15.01 -4.59
N ARG A 311 13.31 -15.80 -4.94
CA ARG A 311 13.65 -16.07 -6.34
C ARG A 311 12.58 -16.92 -7.04
N ALA A 312 12.07 -17.97 -6.39
CA ALA A 312 11.00 -18.81 -6.93
C ALA A 312 9.72 -17.99 -7.16
N TRP A 313 9.35 -17.18 -6.18
CA TRP A 313 8.20 -16.28 -6.28
C TRP A 313 8.41 -15.22 -7.36
N THR A 314 9.60 -14.64 -7.48
CA THR A 314 9.90 -13.67 -8.55
C THR A 314 9.74 -14.29 -9.92
N LEU A 315 10.21 -15.54 -10.11
CA LEU A 315 10.01 -16.27 -11.36
C LEU A 315 8.51 -16.53 -11.61
N ALA A 316 7.76 -16.97 -10.61
CA ALA A 316 6.33 -17.21 -10.73
C ALA A 316 5.56 -15.92 -11.12
N ALA A 317 5.90 -14.80 -10.49
CA ALA A 317 5.32 -13.50 -10.80
C ALA A 317 5.67 -13.03 -12.22
N LEU A 318 6.90 -13.26 -12.68
CA LEU A 318 7.30 -12.95 -14.06
C LEU A 318 6.52 -13.78 -15.08
N ILE A 319 6.37 -15.08 -14.85
CA ILE A 319 5.56 -15.95 -15.72
C ILE A 319 4.13 -15.42 -15.80
N ALA A 320 3.49 -15.18 -14.65
CA ALA A 320 2.12 -14.68 -14.60
C ALA A 320 1.98 -13.29 -15.25
N ALA A 321 2.94 -12.39 -15.03
CA ALA A 321 2.97 -11.05 -15.61
C ALA A 321 3.10 -11.08 -17.13
N VAL A 322 4.03 -11.88 -17.67
CA VAL A 322 4.22 -12.06 -19.11
C VAL A 322 2.96 -12.64 -19.75
N CYS A 323 2.34 -13.66 -19.14
CA CYS A 323 1.06 -14.20 -19.60
C CYS A 323 -0.05 -13.14 -19.59
N GLY A 324 -0.15 -12.32 -18.54
CA GLY A 324 -1.15 -11.25 -18.43
C GLY A 324 -0.98 -10.18 -19.51
N ILE A 325 0.26 -9.75 -19.76
CA ILE A 325 0.61 -8.81 -20.84
C ILE A 325 0.27 -9.43 -22.20
N ALA A 326 0.65 -10.69 -22.42
CA ALA A 326 0.39 -11.40 -23.67
C ALA A 326 -1.10 -11.54 -23.96
N GLY A 327 -1.91 -11.84 -22.94
CA GLY A 327 -3.36 -11.88 -23.07
C GLY A 327 -3.97 -10.52 -23.37
N TYR A 328 -3.54 -9.48 -22.64
CA TYR A 328 -4.07 -8.13 -22.84
C TYR A 328 -3.86 -7.61 -24.26
N PHE A 329 -2.67 -7.83 -24.82
CA PHE A 329 -2.31 -7.41 -26.18
C PHE A 329 -2.64 -8.43 -27.27
N ARG A 330 -3.30 -9.55 -26.93
CA ARG A 330 -3.73 -10.57 -27.89
C ARG A 330 -2.57 -11.15 -28.73
N LEU A 331 -1.42 -11.39 -28.09
CA LEU A 331 -0.19 -11.76 -28.81
C LEU A 331 -0.27 -13.10 -29.56
N PHE A 332 -1.22 -13.98 -29.21
CA PHE A 332 -1.48 -15.24 -29.91
C PHE A 332 -2.96 -15.65 -29.79
N PRO A 333 -3.44 -16.60 -30.62
CA PRO A 333 -4.84 -17.05 -30.59
C PRO A 333 -5.28 -17.51 -29.20
N LYS A 334 -6.48 -17.11 -28.76
CA LYS A 334 -7.07 -17.37 -27.42
C LYS A 334 -6.34 -16.75 -26.21
N ALA A 335 -5.23 -16.02 -26.41
CA ALA A 335 -4.49 -15.41 -25.29
C ALA A 335 -5.37 -14.47 -24.45
N PHE A 336 -6.24 -13.69 -25.10
CA PHE A 336 -7.14 -12.75 -24.41
C PHE A 336 -8.10 -13.48 -23.48
N ASP A 337 -8.79 -14.50 -23.97
CA ASP A 337 -9.79 -15.24 -23.19
C ASP A 337 -9.15 -16.02 -22.04
N LEU A 338 -7.90 -16.48 -22.23
CA LEU A 338 -7.18 -17.26 -21.24
C LEU A 338 -6.63 -16.39 -20.09
N PHE A 339 -6.00 -15.26 -20.41
CA PHE A 339 -5.24 -14.46 -19.43
C PHE A 339 -5.86 -13.08 -19.11
N THR A 340 -7.08 -12.82 -19.57
CA THR A 340 -7.84 -11.63 -19.16
C THR A 340 -9.21 -11.99 -18.59
N LEU A 341 -9.79 -11.10 -17.79
CA LEU A 341 -11.17 -11.21 -17.31
C LEU A 341 -11.77 -9.81 -17.21
N TYR A 342 -12.93 -9.62 -17.83
CA TYR A 342 -13.60 -8.31 -17.96
C TYR A 342 -12.68 -7.23 -18.55
N GLY A 343 -11.86 -7.60 -19.54
CA GLY A 343 -10.91 -6.69 -20.19
C GLY A 343 -9.71 -6.30 -19.34
N ARG A 344 -9.44 -7.00 -18.22
CA ARG A 344 -8.32 -6.77 -17.31
C ARG A 344 -7.34 -7.92 -17.36
N ALA A 345 -6.04 -7.66 -17.29
CA ALA A 345 -5.03 -8.71 -17.22
C ALA A 345 -5.15 -9.46 -15.89
N LYS A 346 -5.36 -10.77 -15.95
CA LYS A 346 -5.30 -11.68 -14.78
C LYS A 346 -4.11 -12.64 -14.84
N GLY A 347 -3.40 -12.66 -15.96
CA GLY A 347 -2.34 -13.64 -16.18
C GLY A 347 -2.88 -15.06 -15.98
N THR A 348 -2.08 -15.88 -15.34
CA THR A 348 -2.39 -17.28 -15.02
C THR A 348 -3.24 -17.46 -13.77
N PHE A 349 -3.96 -16.43 -13.33
CA PHE A 349 -4.88 -16.47 -12.19
C PHE A 349 -6.34 -16.44 -12.64
N ASN A 350 -7.25 -16.74 -11.70
CA ASN A 350 -8.69 -16.66 -11.90
C ASN A 350 -9.27 -15.25 -11.76
N ASP A 351 -8.63 -14.38 -10.96
CA ASP A 351 -9.11 -13.01 -10.70
C ASP A 351 -7.94 -12.01 -10.78
N PRO A 352 -8.06 -10.91 -11.56
CA PRO A 352 -7.06 -9.83 -11.59
C PRO A 352 -6.82 -9.17 -10.22
N ASN A 353 -7.79 -9.19 -9.31
CA ASN A 353 -7.66 -8.67 -7.95
C ASN A 353 -6.75 -9.55 -7.08
N VAL A 354 -6.54 -10.82 -7.41
CA VAL A 354 -5.57 -11.70 -6.74
C VAL A 354 -4.21 -11.64 -7.44
N PHE A 355 -4.24 -11.56 -8.78
CA PHE A 355 -3.05 -11.44 -9.63
C PHE A 355 -2.21 -10.22 -9.29
N GLY A 356 -2.82 -9.02 -9.21
CA GLY A 356 -2.09 -7.78 -8.95
C GLY A 356 -1.27 -7.83 -7.63
N PRO A 357 -1.91 -8.13 -6.48
CA PRO A 357 -1.23 -8.22 -5.19
C PRO A 357 -0.13 -9.28 -5.13
N PHE A 358 -0.29 -10.39 -5.85
CA PHE A 358 0.74 -11.44 -5.95
C PHE A 358 2.07 -10.94 -6.54
N LEU A 359 2.06 -9.90 -7.39
CA LEU A 359 3.27 -9.33 -8.00
C LEU A 359 4.08 -8.44 -7.04
N ILE A 360 3.47 -7.98 -5.93
CA ILE A 360 4.01 -6.85 -5.16
C ILE A 360 5.29 -7.20 -4.41
N LEU A 361 5.40 -8.37 -3.76
CA LEU A 361 6.63 -8.73 -3.06
C LEU A 361 7.84 -8.76 -4.01
N PRO A 362 7.80 -9.44 -5.17
CA PRO A 362 8.86 -9.35 -6.18
C PRO A 362 9.16 -7.92 -6.64
N MET A 363 8.14 -7.07 -6.82
CA MET A 363 8.35 -5.65 -7.17
C MET A 363 9.11 -4.90 -6.06
N LEU A 364 8.75 -5.09 -4.80
CA LEU A 364 9.43 -4.46 -3.67
C LEU A 364 10.88 -4.93 -3.56
N VAL A 365 11.16 -6.22 -3.75
CA VAL A 365 12.52 -6.76 -3.78
C VAL A 365 13.32 -6.15 -4.94
N ALA A 366 12.71 -6.00 -6.12
CA ALA A 366 13.36 -5.33 -7.25
C ALA A 366 13.68 -3.85 -6.92
N VAL A 367 12.77 -3.13 -6.25
CA VAL A 367 13.01 -1.75 -5.78
C VAL A 367 14.18 -1.71 -4.79
N GLN A 368 14.29 -2.68 -3.87
CA GLN A 368 15.42 -2.72 -2.92
C GLN A 368 16.78 -2.86 -3.59
N ALA A 369 16.86 -3.49 -4.77
CA ALA A 369 18.10 -3.61 -5.51
C ALA A 369 18.68 -2.22 -5.85
N PHE A 370 17.83 -1.21 -6.11
CA PHE A 370 18.24 0.17 -6.38
C PHE A 370 18.79 0.89 -5.15
N TYR A 371 18.37 0.50 -3.95
CA TYR A 371 18.88 1.09 -2.71
C TYR A 371 20.28 0.57 -2.37
N ARG A 372 20.57 -0.70 -2.67
CA ARG A 372 21.72 -1.40 -2.08
C ARG A 372 22.73 -1.99 -3.06
N SER A 373 22.40 -2.10 -4.35
CA SER A 373 23.20 -2.89 -5.29
C SER A 373 24.01 -2.06 -6.27
N HIS A 374 24.89 -2.74 -7.02
CA HIS A 374 25.68 -2.16 -8.11
C HIS A 374 24.88 -2.07 -9.42
N ALA A 375 25.38 -1.30 -10.40
CA ALA A 375 24.68 -0.96 -11.65
C ALA A 375 24.08 -2.18 -12.40
N VAL A 376 24.84 -3.27 -12.56
CA VAL A 376 24.35 -4.48 -13.25
C VAL A 376 23.15 -5.12 -12.54
N ALA A 377 23.17 -5.18 -11.21
CA ALA A 377 22.05 -5.71 -10.43
C ALA A 377 20.83 -4.78 -10.51
N MET A 378 21.06 -3.46 -10.51
CA MET A 378 20.01 -2.46 -10.73
C MET A 378 19.37 -2.59 -12.11
N ALA A 379 20.15 -2.84 -13.16
CA ALA A 379 19.63 -3.03 -14.52
C ALA A 379 18.73 -4.26 -14.63
N ARG A 380 19.16 -5.40 -14.05
CA ARG A 380 18.34 -6.63 -14.00
C ARG A 380 17.06 -6.42 -13.20
N ALA A 381 17.16 -5.78 -12.03
CA ALA A 381 16.00 -5.45 -11.21
C ALA A 381 15.04 -4.47 -11.92
N GLY A 382 15.58 -3.52 -12.68
CA GLY A 382 14.79 -2.59 -13.50
C GLY A 382 13.99 -3.28 -14.58
N LEU A 383 14.57 -4.27 -15.27
CA LEU A 383 13.85 -5.07 -16.26
C LEU A 383 12.70 -5.87 -15.60
N ILE A 384 12.99 -6.55 -14.49
CA ILE A 384 11.96 -7.29 -13.73
C ILE A 384 10.85 -6.34 -13.29
N LEU A 385 11.20 -5.21 -12.67
CA LEU A 385 10.24 -4.23 -12.18
C LEU A 385 9.39 -3.66 -13.31
N ALA A 386 9.96 -3.39 -14.48
CA ALA A 386 9.22 -2.88 -15.62
C ALA A 386 8.13 -3.86 -16.09
N VAL A 387 8.47 -5.15 -16.25
CA VAL A 387 7.49 -6.19 -16.63
C VAL A 387 6.36 -6.29 -15.60
N LEU A 388 6.73 -6.37 -14.32
CA LEU A 388 5.74 -6.51 -13.24
C LEU A 388 4.86 -5.26 -13.10
N LEU A 389 5.41 -4.06 -13.29
CA LEU A 389 4.67 -2.80 -13.17
C LEU A 389 3.67 -2.63 -14.33
N VAL A 390 4.05 -2.99 -15.55
CA VAL A 390 3.11 -3.01 -16.69
C VAL A 390 1.97 -3.98 -16.42
N ALA A 391 2.27 -5.21 -15.98
CA ALA A 391 1.24 -6.19 -15.64
C ALA A 391 0.32 -5.72 -14.50
N LEU A 392 0.87 -5.09 -13.45
CA LEU A 392 0.10 -4.51 -12.35
C LEU A 392 -0.86 -3.42 -12.86
N LEU A 393 -0.40 -2.53 -13.75
CA LEU A 393 -1.24 -1.49 -14.33
C LEU A 393 -2.33 -2.08 -15.24
N LEU A 394 -2.00 -3.08 -16.05
CA LEU A 394 -2.98 -3.76 -16.92
C LEU A 394 -3.98 -4.64 -16.16
N SER A 395 -3.73 -4.95 -14.88
CA SER A 395 -4.71 -5.62 -14.02
C SER A 395 -5.93 -4.75 -13.70
N PHE A 396 -5.80 -3.42 -13.80
CA PHE A 396 -6.81 -2.43 -13.38
C PHE A 396 -7.42 -2.70 -11.99
N SER A 397 -6.66 -3.35 -11.09
CA SER A 397 -7.06 -3.54 -9.70
C SER A 397 -6.65 -2.33 -8.88
N ARG A 398 -7.65 -1.51 -8.50
CA ARG A 398 -7.44 -0.35 -7.60
C ARG A 398 -6.83 -0.78 -6.27
N GLY A 399 -7.28 -1.92 -5.74
CA GLY A 399 -6.73 -2.54 -4.54
C GLY A 399 -5.24 -2.81 -4.68
N ALA A 400 -4.84 -3.47 -5.77
CA ALA A 400 -3.43 -3.78 -6.05
C ALA A 400 -2.55 -2.54 -6.25
N TRP A 401 -3.07 -1.48 -6.88
CA TRP A 401 -2.34 -0.21 -7.05
C TRP A 401 -2.11 0.49 -5.71
N ILE A 402 -3.16 0.57 -4.88
CA ILE A 402 -3.07 1.14 -3.53
C ILE A 402 -2.15 0.29 -2.66
N HIS A 403 -2.24 -1.03 -2.76
CA HIS A 403 -1.37 -1.98 -2.07
C HIS A 403 0.09 -1.73 -2.46
N PHE A 404 0.44 -1.69 -3.75
CA PHE A 404 1.81 -1.43 -4.18
C PHE A 404 2.33 -0.08 -3.66
N ALA A 405 1.54 0.98 -3.79
CA ALA A 405 1.91 2.31 -3.31
C ALA A 405 2.14 2.34 -1.79
N LEU A 406 1.23 1.75 -1.01
CA LEU A 406 1.31 1.67 0.44
C LEU A 406 2.52 0.85 0.88
N SER A 407 2.73 -0.33 0.28
CA SER A 407 3.86 -1.19 0.60
C SER A 407 5.19 -0.57 0.20
N ALA A 408 5.29 0.07 -0.97
CA ALA A 408 6.50 0.78 -1.37
C ALA A 408 6.83 1.94 -0.41
N ALA A 409 5.82 2.68 0.05
CA ALA A 409 5.99 3.75 1.03
C ALA A 409 6.46 3.22 2.39
N ILE A 410 5.83 2.17 2.93
CA ILE A 410 6.21 1.54 4.21
C ILE A 410 7.63 0.98 4.13
N MET A 411 7.95 0.23 3.07
CA MET A 411 9.28 -0.33 2.87
C MET A 411 10.33 0.78 2.81
N THR A 412 10.07 1.83 2.04
CA THR A 412 10.99 2.97 1.89
C THR A 412 11.22 3.67 3.22
N ALA A 413 10.16 3.91 4.00
CA ALA A 413 10.27 4.53 5.32
C ALA A 413 11.11 3.67 6.28
N LEU A 414 10.86 2.35 6.34
CA LEU A 414 11.62 1.44 7.19
C LEU A 414 13.08 1.30 6.74
N MET A 415 13.34 1.22 5.44
CA MET A 415 14.70 1.21 4.89
C MET A 415 15.44 2.52 5.19
N PHE A 416 14.75 3.66 5.15
CA PHE A 416 15.34 4.96 5.51
C PHE A 416 15.68 5.06 7.00
N VAL A 417 14.76 4.63 7.87
CA VAL A 417 14.95 4.58 9.33
C VAL A 417 16.10 3.63 9.70
N THR A 418 16.18 2.48 9.02
CA THR A 418 17.20 1.46 9.29
C THR A 418 18.51 1.69 8.52
N ALA A 419 18.60 2.70 7.64
CA ALA A 419 19.82 3.01 6.90
C ALA A 419 21.01 3.30 7.82
N ARG A 420 22.20 2.78 7.46
CA ARG A 420 23.42 2.86 8.28
C ARG A 420 24.21 4.15 8.07
N SER A 421 23.96 4.85 6.97
CA SER A 421 24.72 6.05 6.60
C SER A 421 23.84 7.11 5.96
N THR A 422 24.28 8.37 6.04
CA THR A 422 23.65 9.49 5.32
C THR A 422 23.66 9.26 3.81
N ALA A 423 24.72 8.64 3.27
CA ALA A 423 24.80 8.31 1.85
C ALA A 423 23.71 7.32 1.42
N GLU A 424 23.43 6.30 2.24
CA GLU A 424 22.34 5.34 1.98
C GLU A 424 20.97 6.04 2.03
N ARG A 425 20.74 6.94 3.00
CA ARG A 425 19.52 7.75 3.09
C ARG A 425 19.31 8.64 1.87
N ILE A 426 20.35 9.35 1.43
CA ILE A 426 20.32 10.19 0.23
C ILE A 426 20.02 9.33 -1.00
N ARG A 427 20.67 8.16 -1.13
CA ARG A 427 20.40 7.24 -2.24
C ARG A 427 18.94 6.80 -2.26
N ILE A 428 18.37 6.42 -1.12
CA ILE A 428 16.95 6.06 -1.02
C ILE A 428 16.07 7.21 -1.52
N LEU A 429 16.31 8.45 -1.06
CA LEU A 429 15.55 9.62 -1.50
C LEU A 429 15.66 9.86 -3.01
N VAL A 430 16.87 9.76 -3.58
CA VAL A 430 17.10 9.92 -5.03
C VAL A 430 16.35 8.85 -5.82
N VAL A 431 16.43 7.59 -5.40
CA VAL A 431 15.74 6.47 -6.06
C VAL A 431 14.22 6.65 -6.00
N VAL A 432 13.67 7.11 -4.88
CA VAL A 432 12.24 7.39 -4.74
C VAL A 432 11.80 8.50 -5.70
N CYS A 433 12.51 9.63 -5.74
CA CYS A 433 12.21 10.72 -6.66
C CYS A 433 12.29 10.27 -8.12
N ALA A 434 13.35 9.54 -8.50
CA ALA A 434 13.51 9.00 -9.84
C ALA A 434 12.40 8.00 -10.18
N GLY A 435 12.06 7.10 -9.25
CA GLY A 435 10.99 6.11 -9.41
C GLY A 435 9.62 6.74 -9.62
N LEU A 436 9.29 7.80 -8.87
CA LEU A 436 8.04 8.54 -9.04
C LEU A 436 7.96 9.24 -10.41
N LEU A 437 9.06 9.83 -10.88
CA LEU A 437 9.13 10.43 -12.22
C LEU A 437 8.95 9.38 -13.32
N LEU A 438 9.61 8.23 -13.21
CA LEU A 438 9.48 7.13 -14.16
C LEU A 438 8.07 6.53 -14.15
N LEU A 439 7.45 6.38 -12.99
CA LEU A 439 6.07 5.91 -12.87
C LEU A 439 5.10 6.91 -13.53
N ALA A 440 5.27 8.21 -13.29
CA ALA A 440 4.46 9.24 -13.94
C ALA A 440 4.61 9.22 -15.47
N ALA A 441 5.85 9.04 -15.96
CA ALA A 441 6.10 8.89 -17.40
C ALA A 441 5.42 7.63 -17.97
N LEU A 442 5.52 6.48 -17.29
CA LEU A 442 4.87 5.25 -17.70
C LEU A 442 3.34 5.40 -17.75
N VAL A 443 2.74 5.99 -16.71
CA VAL A 443 1.30 6.29 -16.69
C VAL A 443 0.93 7.22 -17.84
N GLY A 444 1.73 8.26 -18.12
CA GLY A 444 1.53 9.13 -19.28
C GLY A 444 1.55 8.39 -20.61
N VAL A 445 2.48 7.45 -20.80
CA VAL A 445 2.54 6.59 -21.99
C VAL A 445 1.29 5.69 -22.08
N LEU A 446 0.88 5.07 -20.98
CA LEU A 446 -0.31 4.21 -20.97
C LEU A 446 -1.59 4.99 -21.27
N LEU A 447 -1.73 6.20 -20.72
CA LEU A 447 -2.84 7.09 -20.97
C LEU A 447 -2.86 7.67 -22.40
N SER A 448 -1.78 7.50 -23.18
CA SER A 448 -1.78 7.84 -24.61
C SER A 448 -2.53 6.82 -25.47
N ILE A 449 -2.91 5.67 -24.91
CA ILE A 449 -3.67 4.62 -25.59
C ILE A 449 -5.14 4.77 -25.20
N ASP A 450 -6.00 5.16 -26.15
CA ASP A 450 -7.41 5.54 -25.89
C ASP A 450 -8.17 4.49 -25.05
N LYS A 451 -8.07 3.22 -25.43
CA LYS A 451 -8.72 2.11 -24.70
C LYS A 451 -8.27 2.01 -23.24
N ILE A 452 -6.99 2.24 -22.96
CA ILE A 452 -6.43 2.21 -21.60
C ILE A 452 -6.88 3.46 -20.83
N ALA A 453 -6.87 4.62 -21.49
CA ALA A 453 -7.30 5.87 -20.90
C ALA A 453 -8.77 5.82 -20.48
N ASP A 454 -9.65 5.27 -21.31
CA ASP A 454 -11.07 5.18 -21.01
C ASP A 454 -11.36 4.20 -19.86
N LEU A 455 -10.69 3.04 -19.84
CA LEU A 455 -10.74 2.12 -18.70
C LEU A 455 -10.19 2.77 -17.41
N MET A 456 -9.09 3.52 -17.50
CA MET A 456 -8.55 4.24 -16.32
C MET A 456 -9.50 5.33 -15.83
N LYS A 457 -10.17 6.08 -16.72
CA LYS A 457 -11.17 7.10 -16.34
C LYS A 457 -12.36 6.46 -15.63
N GLU A 458 -12.87 5.34 -16.14
CA GLU A 458 -13.98 4.60 -15.52
C GLU A 458 -13.60 4.15 -14.10
N ARG A 459 -12.36 3.65 -13.92
CA ARG A 459 -11.86 3.18 -12.63
C ARG A 459 -11.45 4.31 -11.68
N ALA A 460 -11.03 5.46 -12.19
CA ALA A 460 -10.72 6.66 -11.41
C ALA A 460 -11.98 7.31 -10.82
N ASN A 461 -13.18 6.97 -11.32
CA ASN A 461 -14.42 7.48 -10.78
C ASN A 461 -14.71 6.83 -9.41
N PHE A 462 -14.70 7.66 -8.36
CA PHE A 462 -14.95 7.25 -6.98
C PHE A 462 -16.40 6.88 -6.70
N ASN A 463 -17.35 7.34 -7.53
CA ASN A 463 -18.77 7.11 -7.33
C ASN A 463 -19.25 5.90 -8.14
N GLN A 464 -18.98 4.69 -7.63
CA GLN A 464 -19.54 3.47 -8.19
C GLN A 464 -20.95 3.25 -7.62
N SER A 465 -21.92 2.96 -8.49
CA SER A 465 -23.31 2.77 -8.07
C SER A 465 -23.48 1.61 -7.09
N TYR A 466 -22.64 0.57 -7.19
CA TYR A 466 -22.66 -0.59 -6.30
C TYR A 466 -22.05 -0.31 -4.90
N ASP A 467 -21.30 0.78 -4.73
CA ASP A 467 -20.72 1.16 -3.43
C ASP A 467 -21.70 1.95 -2.55
N ASN A 468 -22.74 2.55 -3.16
CA ASN A 468 -23.63 3.50 -2.51
C ASN A 468 -25.05 2.95 -2.27
N GLY A 469 -25.76 3.59 -1.34
CA GLY A 469 -27.14 3.23 -0.98
C GLY A 469 -27.23 2.19 0.14
N PRO A 470 -28.44 1.95 0.68
CA PRO A 470 -28.64 1.05 1.82
C PRO A 470 -28.16 -0.39 1.55
N MET A 471 -28.34 -0.89 0.32
CA MET A 471 -27.89 -2.23 -0.09
C MET A 471 -26.58 -2.21 -0.91
N GLY A 472 -25.94 -1.05 -1.04
CA GLY A 472 -24.59 -0.94 -1.60
C GLY A 472 -23.54 -1.51 -0.65
N ARG A 473 -22.29 -1.64 -1.12
CA ARG A 473 -21.18 -2.24 -0.36
C ARG A 473 -21.10 -1.75 1.10
N PHE A 474 -21.07 -0.44 1.33
CA PHE A 474 -20.91 0.11 2.67
C PHE A 474 -22.16 -0.04 3.56
N GLY A 475 -23.35 -0.05 2.95
CA GLY A 475 -24.59 -0.35 3.67
C GLY A 475 -24.62 -1.81 4.13
N ARG A 476 -24.24 -2.74 3.26
CA ARG A 476 -24.08 -4.17 3.59
C ARG A 476 -23.03 -4.40 4.67
N HIS A 477 -21.95 -3.61 4.69
CA HIS A 477 -20.99 -3.64 5.80
C HIS A 477 -21.63 -3.26 7.13
N ALA A 478 -22.40 -2.17 7.15
CA ALA A 478 -23.06 -1.70 8.37
C ALA A 478 -24.06 -2.74 8.91
N TYR A 479 -24.91 -3.28 8.04
CA TYR A 479 -25.85 -4.34 8.42
C TYR A 479 -25.14 -5.63 8.84
N GLY A 480 -24.08 -6.03 8.13
CA GLY A 480 -23.29 -7.19 8.51
C GLY A 480 -22.63 -7.03 9.89
N TRP A 481 -22.15 -5.83 10.24
CA TRP A 481 -21.62 -5.57 11.59
C TRP A 481 -22.69 -5.66 12.67
N GLN A 482 -23.91 -5.19 12.38
CA GLN A 482 -25.04 -5.37 13.29
C GLN A 482 -25.37 -6.85 13.45
N MET A 483 -25.48 -7.60 12.35
CA MET A 483 -25.66 -9.06 12.38
C MET A 483 -24.56 -9.76 13.16
N ALA A 484 -23.32 -9.28 13.11
CA ALA A 484 -22.21 -9.87 13.86
C ALA A 484 -22.44 -9.78 15.37
N LEU A 485 -23.08 -8.70 15.83
CA LEU A 485 -23.42 -8.51 17.24
C LEU A 485 -24.62 -9.36 17.65
N ASP A 486 -25.61 -9.47 16.76
CA ASP A 486 -26.85 -10.22 17.02
C ASP A 486 -26.65 -11.75 16.92
N LEU A 487 -25.68 -12.20 16.10
CA LEU A 487 -25.39 -13.61 15.83
C LEU A 487 -23.95 -13.95 16.24
N PRO A 488 -23.69 -14.18 17.55
CA PRO A 488 -22.33 -14.43 18.04
C PRO A 488 -21.71 -15.74 17.52
N MET A 489 -22.53 -16.69 17.08
CA MET A 489 -22.06 -17.92 16.43
C MET A 489 -21.78 -17.75 14.93
N GLY A 490 -22.09 -16.58 14.36
CA GLY A 490 -22.00 -16.33 12.92
C GLY A 490 -23.13 -17.01 12.14
N ILE A 491 -23.11 -16.81 10.83
CA ILE A 491 -24.04 -17.43 9.87
C ILE A 491 -23.41 -18.61 9.13
N GLY A 492 -22.12 -18.87 9.36
CA GLY A 492 -21.33 -19.87 8.67
C GLY A 492 -20.76 -19.38 7.33
N PRO A 493 -19.77 -20.09 6.78
CA PRO A 493 -19.08 -19.65 5.56
C PRO A 493 -19.99 -19.60 4.34
N LEU A 494 -19.75 -18.63 3.45
CA LEU A 494 -20.43 -18.50 2.16
C LEU A 494 -21.97 -18.33 2.25
N GLN A 495 -22.48 -17.87 3.40
CA GLN A 495 -23.92 -17.66 3.61
C GLN A 495 -24.36 -16.20 3.47
N PHE A 496 -23.43 -15.25 3.37
CA PHE A 496 -23.74 -13.81 3.39
C PHE A 496 -24.69 -13.39 2.25
N THR A 497 -24.52 -13.98 1.06
CA THR A 497 -25.37 -13.75 -0.11
C THR A 497 -26.81 -14.27 0.02
N ARG A 498 -27.12 -15.02 1.08
CA ARG A 498 -28.52 -15.37 1.40
C ARG A 498 -29.27 -14.23 2.08
N PHE A 499 -28.54 -13.29 2.69
CA PHE A 499 -29.10 -12.14 3.40
C PHE A 499 -28.98 -10.85 2.59
N PHE A 500 -27.97 -10.76 1.72
CA PHE A 500 -27.66 -9.58 0.94
C PHE A 500 -27.38 -9.92 -0.52
N PRO A 501 -27.54 -8.98 -1.48
CA PRO A 501 -27.39 -9.26 -2.90
C PRO A 501 -25.97 -9.67 -3.34
N GLU A 502 -24.94 -9.35 -2.55
CA GLU A 502 -23.54 -9.63 -2.87
C GLU A 502 -22.77 -9.96 -1.58
N ASP A 503 -21.56 -10.51 -1.71
CA ASP A 503 -20.66 -10.82 -0.59
C ASP A 503 -20.08 -9.58 0.08
N ALA A 504 -19.69 -9.71 1.34
CA ALA A 504 -19.20 -8.60 2.14
C ALA A 504 -18.00 -7.89 1.50
N HIS A 505 -17.09 -8.60 0.82
CA HIS A 505 -15.85 -8.02 0.28
C HIS A 505 -15.11 -7.20 1.34
N ASN A 506 -14.94 -7.82 2.50
CA ASN A 506 -14.30 -7.25 3.68
C ASN A 506 -13.99 -8.43 4.59
N VAL A 507 -12.75 -8.88 4.56
CA VAL A 507 -12.32 -10.09 5.27
C VAL A 507 -12.54 -9.99 6.78
N TYR A 508 -12.47 -8.77 7.32
CA TYR A 508 -12.67 -8.52 8.74
C TYR A 508 -14.12 -8.78 9.12
N LEU A 509 -15.08 -8.22 8.38
CA LEU A 509 -16.49 -8.54 8.60
C LEU A 509 -16.79 -10.01 8.28
N ASN A 510 -16.26 -10.53 7.17
CA ASN A 510 -16.47 -11.90 6.75
C ASN A 510 -15.97 -12.90 7.80
N SER A 511 -14.87 -12.61 8.51
CA SER A 511 -14.37 -13.49 9.58
C SER A 511 -15.36 -13.68 10.74
N PHE A 512 -16.15 -12.64 11.06
CA PHE A 512 -17.25 -12.74 12.04
C PHE A 512 -18.46 -13.46 11.46
N MET A 513 -18.80 -13.20 10.19
CA MET A 513 -19.92 -13.86 9.53
C MET A 513 -19.69 -15.37 9.38
N ALA A 514 -18.51 -15.76 8.92
CA ALA A 514 -18.15 -17.13 8.61
C ALA A 514 -17.75 -17.96 9.83
N GLY A 515 -17.18 -17.33 10.87
CA GLY A 515 -16.62 -18.03 12.03
C GLY A 515 -17.18 -17.62 13.39
N GLY A 516 -18.23 -16.79 13.41
CA GLY A 516 -18.76 -16.18 14.63
C GLY A 516 -17.72 -15.30 15.34
N TRP A 517 -17.97 -15.00 16.61
CA TRP A 517 -17.05 -14.22 17.44
C TRP A 517 -15.71 -14.93 17.62
N THR A 518 -15.71 -16.26 17.77
CA THR A 518 -14.47 -17.04 17.91
C THR A 518 -13.56 -16.87 16.71
N GLY A 519 -14.07 -17.13 15.49
CA GLY A 519 -13.31 -16.95 14.25
C GLY A 519 -12.98 -15.48 13.98
N GLY A 520 -13.95 -14.59 14.16
CA GLY A 520 -13.79 -13.15 13.93
C GLY A 520 -12.69 -12.54 14.80
N ILE A 521 -12.75 -12.73 16.12
CA ILE A 521 -11.75 -12.22 17.06
C ILE A 521 -10.39 -12.87 16.78
N ALA A 522 -10.32 -14.19 16.58
CA ALA A 522 -9.07 -14.88 16.30
C ALA A 522 -8.39 -14.34 15.03
N TYR A 523 -9.15 -14.08 13.96
CA TYR A 523 -8.60 -13.50 12.73
C TYR A 523 -8.05 -12.08 12.94
N HIS A 524 -8.77 -11.23 13.69
CA HIS A 524 -8.30 -9.87 13.99
C HIS A 524 -7.03 -9.90 14.84
N VAL A 525 -6.98 -10.78 15.84
CA VAL A 525 -5.80 -11.00 16.69
C VAL A 525 -4.64 -11.53 15.84
N LEU A 526 -4.88 -12.48 14.93
CA LEU A 526 -3.88 -13.01 14.00
C LEU A 526 -3.25 -11.89 13.16
N VAL A 527 -4.06 -11.07 12.51
CA VAL A 527 -3.58 -9.97 11.67
C VAL A 527 -2.83 -8.92 12.51
N GLY A 528 -3.42 -8.51 13.64
CA GLY A 528 -2.83 -7.50 14.53
C GLY A 528 -1.47 -7.95 15.10
N LEU A 529 -1.38 -9.18 15.59
CA LEU A 529 -0.13 -9.73 16.10
C LEU A 529 0.89 -9.97 14.99
N THR A 530 0.48 -10.41 13.80
CA THR A 530 1.40 -10.56 12.67
C THR A 530 1.98 -9.21 12.24
N LEU A 531 1.19 -8.14 12.27
CA LEU A 531 1.68 -6.78 12.04
C LEU A 531 2.66 -6.33 13.14
N ALA A 532 2.35 -6.59 14.42
CA ALA A 532 3.23 -6.22 15.53
C ALA A 532 4.56 -6.98 15.49
N VAL A 533 4.51 -8.30 15.30
CA VAL A 533 5.68 -9.18 15.17
C VAL A 533 6.50 -8.80 13.94
N GLY A 534 5.85 -8.55 12.80
CA GLY A 534 6.51 -8.16 11.56
C GLY A 534 7.20 -6.80 11.65
N LEU A 535 6.59 -5.81 12.31
CA LEU A 535 7.21 -4.51 12.56
C LEU A 535 8.45 -4.66 13.44
N ALA A 536 8.31 -5.40 14.56
CA ALA A 536 9.41 -5.67 15.46
C ALA A 536 10.57 -6.36 14.70
N ALA A 537 10.28 -7.40 13.92
CA ALA A 537 11.27 -8.13 13.13
C ALA A 537 11.94 -7.25 12.07
N SER A 538 11.20 -6.33 11.43
CA SER A 538 11.73 -5.42 10.42
C SER A 538 12.75 -4.42 10.98
N LEU A 539 12.61 -4.04 12.26
CA LEU A 539 13.53 -3.13 12.94
C LEU A 539 14.77 -3.85 13.47
N MET A 540 14.78 -5.18 13.48
CA MET A 540 15.90 -5.97 13.97
C MET A 540 17.05 -6.04 12.96
N ARG A 541 18.28 -5.82 13.46
CA ARG A 541 19.49 -5.99 12.67
C ARG A 541 19.78 -7.48 12.45
N THR A 542 19.64 -7.93 11.21
CA THR A 542 20.04 -9.25 10.73
C THR A 542 20.52 -9.14 9.27
N PRO A 543 21.26 -10.13 8.73
CA PRO A 543 21.62 -10.17 7.31
C PRO A 543 20.40 -10.10 6.37
N TRP A 544 19.30 -10.74 6.77
CA TRP A 544 18.04 -10.78 6.02
C TRP A 544 17.07 -9.62 6.33
N GLN A 545 17.46 -8.64 7.16
CA GLN A 545 16.60 -7.49 7.53
C GLN A 545 15.90 -6.83 6.32
N PRO A 546 16.56 -6.58 5.17
CA PRO A 546 15.89 -5.94 4.04
C PRO A 546 14.73 -6.77 3.50
N LEU A 547 14.91 -8.08 3.37
CA LEU A 547 13.87 -8.96 2.88
C LEU A 547 12.72 -9.04 3.90
N THR A 548 13.00 -9.04 5.20
CA THR A 548 11.96 -8.91 6.25
C THR A 548 11.15 -7.63 6.05
N VAL A 549 11.80 -6.49 5.79
CA VAL A 549 11.13 -5.21 5.55
C VAL A 549 10.22 -5.29 4.30
N ALA A 550 10.65 -5.94 3.23
CA ALA A 550 9.83 -6.13 2.02
C ALA A 550 8.63 -7.04 2.27
N VAL A 551 8.82 -8.16 2.96
CA VAL A 551 7.75 -9.09 3.37
C VAL A 551 6.73 -8.36 4.26
N PHE A 552 7.21 -7.63 5.26
CA PHE A 552 6.35 -6.87 6.18
C PHE A 552 5.55 -5.79 5.47
N ALA A 553 6.22 -4.97 4.66
CA ALA A 553 5.55 -3.93 3.91
C ALA A 553 4.49 -4.49 2.95
N THR A 554 4.76 -5.63 2.31
CA THR A 554 3.78 -6.34 1.47
C THR A 554 2.57 -6.79 2.30
N PHE A 555 2.81 -7.40 3.47
CA PHE A 555 1.74 -7.86 4.36
C PHE A 555 0.88 -6.70 4.90
N CYS A 556 1.47 -5.54 5.21
CA CYS A 556 0.71 -4.35 5.60
C CYS A 556 -0.29 -3.93 4.52
N GLY A 557 0.13 -3.97 3.26
CA GLY A 557 -0.74 -3.64 2.15
C GLY A 557 -1.87 -4.65 1.95
N LEU A 558 -1.61 -5.96 2.10
CA LEU A 558 -2.64 -7.00 2.09
C LEU A 558 -3.65 -6.82 3.22
N ALA A 559 -3.17 -6.59 4.45
CA ALA A 559 -4.04 -6.35 5.59
C ALA A 559 -4.93 -5.12 5.34
N PHE A 560 -4.38 -4.06 4.73
CA PHE A 560 -5.18 -2.90 4.36
C PHE A 560 -6.19 -3.21 3.25
N GLU A 561 -5.81 -3.94 2.20
CA GLU A 561 -6.68 -4.37 1.10
C GLU A 561 -7.83 -5.26 1.58
N GLY A 562 -7.59 -6.06 2.63
CA GLY A 562 -8.60 -6.88 3.33
C GLY A 562 -9.85 -6.13 3.78
N LYS A 563 -9.80 -4.80 3.92
CA LYS A 563 -10.97 -3.97 4.27
C LYS A 563 -12.01 -3.85 3.14
N ILE A 564 -11.60 -4.15 1.91
CA ILE A 564 -12.43 -3.95 0.71
C ILE A 564 -12.47 -5.18 -0.21
N ILE A 565 -11.70 -6.22 0.11
CA ILE A 565 -11.62 -7.50 -0.61
C ILE A 565 -11.38 -8.63 0.41
N ASP A 566 -11.88 -9.83 0.14
CA ASP A 566 -11.64 -11.00 0.98
C ASP A 566 -10.28 -11.63 0.64
N THR A 567 -9.29 -11.44 1.52
CA THR A 567 -7.89 -11.87 1.32
C THR A 567 -7.53 -13.19 2.02
N ASP A 568 -8.43 -13.72 2.84
CA ASP A 568 -8.25 -14.92 3.67
C ASP A 568 -8.06 -16.20 2.86
N HIS A 569 -8.47 -16.21 1.58
CA HIS A 569 -8.23 -17.34 0.68
C HIS A 569 -7.08 -17.10 -0.32
N TRP A 570 -6.28 -16.05 -0.09
CA TRP A 570 -5.12 -15.77 -0.93
C TRP A 570 -3.87 -16.44 -0.35
N ARG A 571 -3.35 -17.45 -1.05
CA ARG A 571 -2.15 -18.21 -0.64
C ARG A 571 -1.01 -17.33 -0.12
N HIS A 572 -0.73 -16.25 -0.84
CA HIS A 572 0.38 -15.35 -0.52
C HIS A 572 0.20 -14.58 0.79
N PHE A 573 -1.04 -14.36 1.27
CA PHE A 573 -1.30 -13.81 2.61
C PHE A 573 -0.70 -14.72 3.70
N TRP A 574 -0.96 -16.02 3.60
CA TRP A 574 -0.51 -17.04 4.55
C TRP A 574 1.00 -17.29 4.46
N VAL A 575 1.56 -17.29 3.24
CA VAL A 575 3.02 -17.37 3.05
C VAL A 575 3.72 -16.18 3.73
N LEU A 576 3.30 -14.94 3.43
CA LEU A 576 3.90 -13.74 4.01
C LEU A 576 3.76 -13.72 5.54
N GLY A 577 2.58 -14.04 6.06
CA GLY A 577 2.34 -14.12 7.49
C GLY A 577 3.27 -15.14 8.16
N GLY A 578 3.40 -16.34 7.58
CA GLY A 578 4.30 -17.38 8.08
C GLY A 578 5.75 -16.92 8.10
N LEU A 579 6.22 -16.30 7.00
CA LEU A 579 7.56 -15.73 6.93
C LEU A 579 7.81 -14.69 8.02
N LEU A 580 6.88 -13.79 8.31
CA LEU A 580 7.06 -12.78 9.37
C LEU A 580 7.26 -13.40 10.75
N TRP A 581 6.45 -14.40 11.09
CA TRP A 581 6.60 -15.13 12.35
C TRP A 581 7.93 -15.89 12.40
N GLY A 582 8.28 -16.62 11.33
CA GLY A 582 9.54 -17.37 11.28
C GLY A 582 10.78 -16.48 11.34
N LEU A 583 10.79 -15.35 10.61
CA LEU A 583 11.90 -14.39 10.62
C LEU A 583 12.08 -13.70 11.98
N ALA A 584 10.98 -13.47 12.71
CA ALA A 584 11.04 -12.94 14.07
C ALA A 584 11.67 -13.94 15.06
N ILE A 585 11.37 -15.23 14.89
CA ILE A 585 11.93 -16.31 15.72
C ILE A 585 13.39 -16.59 15.35
N ALA A 586 13.72 -16.59 14.06
CA ALA A 586 15.06 -16.86 13.52
C ALA A 586 16.15 -16.03 14.20
N LYS A 587 15.90 -14.74 14.45
CA LYS A 587 16.87 -13.88 15.15
C LYS A 587 17.13 -14.36 16.58
N ARG A 588 16.09 -14.73 17.32
CA ARG A 588 16.24 -15.22 18.70
C ARG A 588 17.09 -16.48 18.73
N VAL A 589 16.90 -17.36 17.73
CA VAL A 589 17.70 -18.57 17.56
C VAL A 589 19.16 -18.24 17.19
N ALA A 590 19.38 -17.29 16.28
CA ALA A 590 20.73 -16.86 15.90
C ALA A 590 21.49 -16.26 17.10
N ALA A 591 20.85 -15.39 17.87
CA ALA A 591 21.44 -14.79 19.06
C ALA A 591 21.80 -15.84 20.14
N ALA A 592 20.94 -16.84 20.36
CA ALA A 592 21.21 -17.91 21.31
C ALA A 592 22.41 -18.78 20.93
N ARG A 593 22.68 -18.96 19.62
CA ARG A 593 23.84 -19.71 19.11
C ARG A 593 25.15 -18.95 19.23
N GLU A 594 25.11 -17.62 19.25
CA GLU A 594 26.30 -16.78 19.44
C GLU A 594 26.74 -16.74 20.92
N THR A 595 25.84 -17.06 21.85
CA THR A 595 26.09 -17.06 23.30
C THR A 595 26.42 -18.43 23.90
N SER A 596 26.24 -19.50 23.14
CA SER A 596 26.55 -20.89 23.51
C SER A 596 27.86 -21.33 22.87
#